data_AF-A0A9E0ZXC0-F1
#
_entry.id   AF-A0A9E0ZXC0-F1
#
_cell.length_a   1.000
_cell.length_b   1.000
_cell.length_c   1.000
_cell.angle_alpha   90.00
_cell.angle_beta   90.00
_cell.angle_gamma   90.00
#
_symmetry.space_group_name_H-M   'P 1'
#
loop_
_entity.id
_entity.type
_entity.pdbx_description
1 polymer ?
#
loop_
_entity_poly.entity_id
_entity_poly.type
_entity_poly.pdbx_seq_one_letter_code
_entity_poly.pdbx_strand_id
1 'polypeptide(L)'
;MFILATEVQQNIEQNVEELDKKVSRFSTVIDDGINKAIDFGFDLFLAIVIFIIGRIVLSLVRKLFKKIMNKSNIDEGVVKFLDSMIKVFGYIVIIITICGQIGIQTTSFITLLGTAGVSIGLALQG
;
A
#
# COMPACT_ATOMS: atom_id res chain seq x y z
N MET A 1 12.67 16.32 -63.89
CA MET A 1 12.31 17.40 -62.94
C MET A 1 10.98 17.10 -62.22
N PHE A 2 9.89 16.77 -62.91
CA PHE A 2 8.59 16.46 -62.29
C PHE A 2 8.59 15.21 -61.37
N ILE A 3 9.31 14.14 -61.75
CA ILE A 3 9.42 12.89 -60.97
C ILE A 3 10.11 13.11 -59.59
N LEU A 4 11.11 13.98 -59.53
CA LEU A 4 11.84 14.28 -58.29
C LEU A 4 10.98 15.04 -57.27
N ALA A 5 10.11 15.93 -57.74
CA ALA A 5 9.17 16.65 -56.86
C ALA A 5 8.18 15.68 -56.21
N THR A 6 7.74 14.64 -56.95
CA THR A 6 6.82 13.61 -56.44
C THR A 6 7.49 12.66 -55.44
N GLU A 7 8.75 12.25 -55.67
CA GLU A 7 9.54 11.44 -54.72
C GLU A 7 9.80 12.18 -53.40
N VAL A 8 10.10 13.47 -53.48
CA VAL A 8 10.29 14.31 -52.28
C VAL A 8 8.98 14.43 -51.51
N GLN A 9 7.85 14.59 -52.19
CA GLN A 9 6.55 14.69 -51.55
C GLN A 9 6.13 13.38 -50.84
N GLN A 10 6.36 12.22 -51.47
CA GLN A 10 6.06 10.92 -50.84
C GLN A 10 6.95 10.63 -49.63
N ASN A 11 8.23 10.98 -49.67
CA ASN A 11 9.12 10.85 -48.51
C ASN A 11 8.70 11.75 -47.35
N ILE A 12 8.16 12.94 -47.66
CA ILE A 12 7.65 13.85 -46.63
C ILE A 12 6.35 13.29 -46.03
N GLU A 13 5.40 12.81 -46.83
CA GLU A 13 4.16 12.23 -46.31
C GLU A 13 4.39 10.96 -45.48
N GLN A 14 5.30 10.06 -45.92
CA GLN A 14 5.66 8.85 -45.17
C GLN A 14 6.38 9.18 -43.85
N ASN A 15 7.27 10.17 -43.85
CA ASN A 15 7.93 10.62 -42.62
C ASN A 15 6.94 11.35 -41.70
N VAL A 16 5.97 12.11 -42.20
CA VAL A 16 4.98 12.79 -41.34
C VAL A 16 4.08 11.76 -40.64
N GLU A 17 3.67 10.70 -41.33
CA GLU A 17 2.82 9.64 -40.75
C GLU A 17 3.57 8.75 -39.74
N GLU A 18 4.85 8.43 -39.98
CA GLU A 18 5.71 7.77 -38.98
C GLU A 18 5.94 8.64 -37.73
N LEU A 19 6.06 9.95 -37.92
CA LEU A 19 6.36 10.91 -36.86
C LEU A 19 5.13 11.12 -35.97
N ASP A 20 3.92 11.24 -36.55
CA ASP A 20 2.66 11.32 -35.79
C ASP A 20 2.38 10.04 -34.98
N LYS A 21 2.71 8.87 -35.54
CA LYS A 21 2.55 7.57 -34.87
C LYS A 21 3.56 7.40 -33.72
N LYS A 22 4.74 8.00 -33.83
CA LYS A 22 5.76 8.00 -32.77
C LYS A 22 5.43 9.00 -31.67
N VAL A 23 4.98 10.20 -32.03
CA VAL A 23 4.55 11.26 -31.11
C VAL A 23 3.34 10.83 -30.28
N SER A 24 2.33 10.19 -30.89
CA SER A 24 1.17 9.67 -30.16
C SER A 24 1.54 8.56 -29.17
N ARG A 25 2.47 7.66 -29.52
CA ARG A 25 3.02 6.66 -28.58
C ARG A 25 3.82 7.28 -27.45
N PHE A 26 4.62 8.32 -27.70
CA PHE A 26 5.35 9.02 -26.65
C PHE A 26 4.42 9.81 -25.72
N SER A 27 3.38 10.46 -26.24
CA SER A 27 2.34 11.10 -25.42
C SER A 27 1.69 10.06 -24.51
N THR A 28 1.21 8.96 -25.06
CA THR A 28 0.46 7.95 -24.30
C THR A 28 1.30 7.32 -23.17
N VAL A 29 2.60 7.05 -23.41
CA VAL A 29 3.50 6.49 -22.39
C VAL A 29 3.85 7.50 -21.29
N ILE A 30 3.98 8.78 -21.63
CA ILE A 30 4.26 9.84 -20.66
C ILE A 30 2.99 10.16 -19.85
N ASP A 31 1.83 10.21 -20.49
CA ASP A 31 0.54 10.49 -19.85
C ASP A 31 0.16 9.38 -18.85
N ASP A 32 0.30 8.10 -19.22
CA ASP A 32 0.06 6.98 -18.30
C ASP A 32 1.07 6.93 -17.13
N GLY A 33 2.32 7.30 -17.39
CA GLY A 33 3.36 7.34 -16.35
C GLY A 33 3.12 8.46 -15.33
N ILE A 34 2.71 9.64 -15.80
CA ILE A 34 2.37 10.78 -14.95
C ILE A 34 1.10 10.50 -14.15
N ASN A 35 0.06 9.94 -14.76
CA ASN A 35 -1.17 9.58 -14.05
C ASN A 35 -0.90 8.59 -12.92
N LYS A 36 -0.12 7.52 -13.17
CA LYS A 36 0.29 6.57 -12.12
C LYS A 36 1.13 7.20 -11.03
N ALA A 37 1.99 8.17 -11.34
CA ALA A 37 2.79 8.86 -10.35
C ALA A 37 1.93 9.76 -9.44
N ILE A 38 0.91 10.42 -10.00
CA ILE A 38 -0.07 11.22 -9.24
C ILE A 38 -0.92 10.31 -8.34
N ASP A 39 -1.42 9.19 -8.88
CA ASP A 39 -2.20 8.21 -8.12
C ASP A 39 -1.39 7.63 -6.96
N PHE A 40 -0.13 7.26 -7.21
CA PHE A 40 0.77 6.78 -6.16
C PHE A 40 1.02 7.84 -5.08
N GLY A 41 1.14 9.12 -5.46
CA GLY A 41 1.24 10.23 -4.52
C GLY A 41 -0.01 10.37 -3.64
N PHE A 42 -1.20 10.17 -4.21
CA PHE A 42 -2.46 10.18 -3.48
C PHE A 42 -2.61 8.95 -2.56
N ASP A 43 -2.22 7.77 -3.00
CA ASP A 43 -2.22 6.55 -2.18
C ASP A 43 -1.24 6.66 -1.00
N LEU A 44 -0.07 7.27 -1.23
CA LEU A 44 0.89 7.55 -0.16
C LEU A 44 0.31 8.56 0.84
N PHE A 45 -0.39 9.59 0.38
CA PHE A 45 -1.09 10.52 1.24
C PHE A 45 -2.18 9.81 2.07
N LEU A 46 -3.00 8.96 1.45
CA LEU A 46 -4.00 8.15 2.15
C LEU A 46 -3.36 7.22 3.19
N ALA A 47 -2.23 6.58 2.86
CA ALA A 47 -1.48 5.74 3.78
C ALA A 47 -1.04 6.48 5.05
N ILE A 48 -0.57 7.74 4.91
CA ILE A 48 -0.20 8.58 6.06
C ILE A 48 -1.42 8.91 6.90
N VAL A 49 -2.54 9.25 6.27
CA VAL A 49 -3.82 9.53 6.96
C VAL A 49 -4.28 8.29 7.74
N ILE A 50 -4.26 7.12 7.10
CA ILE A 50 -4.60 5.83 7.72
C ILE A 50 -3.67 5.53 8.89
N PHE A 51 -2.36 5.79 8.79
CA PHE A 51 -1.42 5.58 9.88
C PHE A 51 -1.78 6.43 11.11
N ILE A 52 -2.14 7.70 10.90
CA ILE A 52 -2.54 8.60 11.99
C ILE A 52 -3.83 8.12 12.65
N ILE A 53 -4.85 7.80 11.84
CA ILE A 53 -6.13 7.27 12.34
C ILE A 53 -5.92 5.94 13.07
N GLY A 54 -5.14 5.04 12.49
CA GLY A 54 -4.79 3.74 13.06
C GLY A 54 -4.11 3.88 14.41
N ARG A 55 -3.18 4.83 14.58
CA ARG A 55 -2.54 5.11 15.87
C ARG A 55 -3.55 5.59 16.92
N ILE A 56 -4.52 6.42 16.52
CA ILE A 56 -5.59 6.89 17.41
C ILE A 56 -6.47 5.71 17.84
N VAL A 57 -6.92 4.88 16.88
CA VAL A 57 -7.72 3.68 17.14
C VAL A 57 -6.97 2.72 18.07
N LEU A 58 -5.69 2.46 17.82
CA LEU A 58 -4.85 1.61 18.66
C LEU A 58 -4.75 2.16 20.09
N SER A 59 -4.63 3.48 20.25
CA SER A 59 -4.62 4.09 21.57
C SER A 59 -5.96 3.93 22.30
N LEU A 60 -7.08 4.00 21.57
CA LEU A 60 -8.43 3.82 22.12
C LEU A 60 -8.67 2.38 22.57
N VAL A 61 -8.31 1.41 21.72
CA VAL A 61 -8.40 -0.02 22.03
C VAL A 61 -7.58 -0.37 23.27
N ARG A 62 -6.33 0.12 23.37
CA ARG A 62 -5.48 -0.10 24.54
C ARG A 62 -6.05 0.54 25.81
N LYS A 63 -6.64 1.73 25.71
CA LYS A 63 -7.32 2.38 26.85
C LYS A 63 -8.52 1.55 27.31
N LEU A 64 -9.33 1.03 26.38
CA LEU A 64 -10.46 0.18 26.71
C LEU A 64 -10.00 -1.12 27.40
N PHE A 65 -8.98 -1.77 26.86
CA PHE A 65 -8.40 -2.97 27.46
C PHE A 65 -7.88 -2.74 28.87
N LYS A 66 -7.12 -1.66 29.09
CA LYS A 66 -6.65 -1.28 30.44
C LYS A 66 -7.81 -1.01 31.40
N LYS A 67 -8.89 -0.39 30.93
CA LYS A 67 -10.08 -0.13 31.76
C LYS A 67 -10.77 -1.42 32.18
N ILE A 68 -10.86 -2.41 31.29
CA ILE A 68 -11.40 -3.74 31.59
C ILE A 68 -10.50 -4.46 32.60
N MET A 69 -9.19 -4.45 32.36
CA MET A 69 -8.20 -5.10 33.22
C MET A 69 -8.03 -4.46 34.59
N ASN A 70 -8.24 -3.16 34.77
CA ASN A 70 -8.22 -2.55 36.10
C ASN A 70 -9.46 -2.90 36.94
N LYS A 71 -10.57 -3.29 36.29
CA LYS A 71 -11.81 -3.67 36.98
C LYS A 71 -11.77 -5.13 37.42
N SER A 72 -11.04 -5.95 36.69
CA SER A 72 -10.76 -7.34 37.03
C SER A 72 -9.47 -7.39 37.86
N ASN A 73 -9.39 -8.16 38.94
CA ASN A 73 -8.19 -8.24 39.78
C ASN A 73 -7.09 -9.08 39.09
N ILE A 74 -6.67 -8.68 37.88
CA ILE A 74 -5.73 -9.41 37.03
C ILE A 74 -4.30 -9.00 37.39
N ASP A 75 -3.40 -9.97 37.47
CA ASP A 75 -1.99 -9.78 37.77
C ASP A 75 -1.31 -8.81 36.78
N GLU A 76 -0.43 -7.95 37.29
CA GLU A 76 0.21 -6.89 36.52
C GLU A 76 1.12 -7.44 35.40
N GLY A 77 1.70 -8.62 35.57
CA GLY A 77 2.47 -9.32 34.54
C GLY A 77 1.62 -9.71 33.35
N VAL A 78 0.42 -10.24 33.61
CA VAL A 78 -0.56 -10.59 32.56
C VAL A 78 -1.06 -9.34 31.84
N VAL A 79 -1.32 -8.25 32.57
CA VAL A 79 -1.69 -6.96 31.97
C VAL A 79 -0.63 -6.45 31.00
N LYS A 80 0.66 -6.50 31.39
CA LYS A 80 1.77 -6.08 30.53
C LYS A 80 1.91 -7.00 29.30
N PHE A 81 1.73 -8.31 29.48
CA PHE A 81 1.78 -9.27 28.39
C PHE A 81 0.69 -8.98 27.34
N LEU A 82 -0.58 -8.88 27.75
CA LEU A 82 -1.68 -8.57 26.83
C LEU A 82 -1.55 -7.18 26.18
N ASP A 83 -1.15 -6.15 26.93
CA ASP A 83 -0.92 -4.81 26.35
C ASP A 83 0.16 -4.84 25.25
N SER A 84 1.22 -5.64 25.46
CA SER A 84 2.26 -5.84 24.45
C SER A 84 1.73 -6.58 23.22
N MET A 85 0.91 -7.62 23.38
CA MET A 85 0.28 -8.34 22.28
C MET A 85 -0.64 -7.43 21.47
N ILE A 86 -1.52 -6.68 22.12
CA ILE A 86 -2.44 -5.73 21.46
C ILE A 86 -1.65 -4.67 20.69
N LYS A 87 -0.55 -4.17 21.27
CA LYS A 87 0.32 -3.22 20.60
C LYS A 87 0.89 -3.83 19.32
N VAL A 88 1.47 -5.04 19.38
CA VAL A 88 2.07 -5.71 18.22
C VAL A 88 1.01 -6.01 17.15
N PHE A 89 -0.10 -6.65 17.53
CA PHE A 89 -1.20 -6.94 16.60
C PHE A 89 -1.80 -5.67 15.98
N GLY A 90 -1.98 -4.62 16.76
CA GLY A 90 -2.48 -3.34 16.28
C GLY A 90 -1.59 -2.71 15.21
N TYR A 91 -0.27 -2.71 15.42
CA TYR A 91 0.67 -2.23 14.40
C TYR A 91 0.68 -3.10 13.15
N ILE A 92 0.59 -4.42 13.30
CA ILE A 92 0.50 -5.35 12.16
C ILE A 92 -0.72 -5.01 11.29
N VAL A 93 -1.90 -4.81 11.90
CA VAL A 93 -3.12 -4.44 11.16
C VAL A 93 -2.92 -3.11 10.42
N ILE A 94 -2.38 -2.09 11.09
CA ILE A 94 -2.12 -0.78 10.47
C ILE A 94 -1.19 -0.91 9.26
N ILE A 95 -0.09 -1.66 9.40
CA ILE A 95 0.88 -1.87 8.32
C ILE A 95 0.23 -2.61 7.14
N ILE A 96 -0.55 -3.66 7.40
CA ILE A 96 -1.25 -4.41 6.35
C ILE A 96 -2.24 -3.53 5.61
N THR A 97 -3.00 -2.68 6.32
CA THR A 97 -3.92 -1.73 5.68
C THR A 97 -3.17 -0.74 4.78
N ILE A 98 -2.04 -0.21 5.24
CA ILE A 98 -1.20 0.69 4.44
C ILE A 98 -0.64 -0.02 3.21
N CYS A 99 -0.13 -1.25 3.36
CA CYS A 99 0.35 -2.07 2.25
C CYS A 99 -0.76 -2.31 1.21
N GLY A 100 -1.97 -2.62 1.67
CA GLY A 100 -3.13 -2.81 0.79
C GLY A 100 -3.50 -1.55 0.01
N GLN A 101 -3.41 -0.37 0.65
CA GLN A 101 -3.68 0.91 -0.01
C GLN A 101 -2.67 1.21 -1.13
N ILE A 102 -1.41 0.82 -0.96
CA ILE A 102 -0.33 1.02 -1.94
C ILE A 102 -0.37 -0.07 -3.04
N GLY A 103 -1.35 -0.98 -3.01
CA GLY A 103 -1.51 -2.05 -4.00
C GLY A 103 -0.64 -3.29 -3.74
N ILE A 104 -0.03 -3.40 -2.56
CA ILE A 104 0.72 -4.60 -2.16
C ILE A 104 -0.27 -5.70 -1.77
N GLN A 105 -0.06 -6.91 -2.31
CA GLN A 105 -0.90 -8.06 -2.00
C GLN A 105 -0.72 -8.52 -0.56
N THR A 106 -1.74 -8.32 0.27
CA THR A 106 -1.70 -8.60 1.72
C THR A 106 -1.87 -10.08 2.07
N THR A 107 -2.31 -10.91 1.12
CA THR A 107 -2.57 -12.35 1.32
C THR A 107 -1.35 -13.09 1.89
N SER A 108 -0.15 -12.84 1.36
CA SER A 108 1.09 -13.46 1.84
C SER A 108 1.39 -13.10 3.29
N PHE A 109 1.09 -11.87 3.69
CA PHE A 109 1.25 -11.42 5.08
C PHE A 109 0.23 -12.12 6.00
N ILE A 110 -1.02 -12.25 5.57
CA ILE A 110 -2.06 -12.94 6.34
C ILE A 110 -1.69 -14.41 6.55
N THR A 111 -1.20 -15.09 5.51
CA THR A 111 -0.71 -16.48 5.62
C THR A 111 0.43 -16.59 6.62
N LEU A 112 1.44 -15.71 6.54
CA LEU A 112 2.58 -15.68 7.45
C LEU A 112 2.14 -15.41 8.91
N LEU A 113 1.22 -14.48 9.10
CA LEU A 113 0.69 -14.17 10.43
C LEU A 113 -0.19 -15.30 10.99
N GLY A 114 -0.91 -16.01 10.13
CA GLY A 114 -1.67 -17.20 10.51
C GLY A 114 -0.76 -18.28 11.08
N THR A 115 0.36 -18.58 10.41
CA THR A 115 1.33 -19.59 10.90
C THR A 115 2.10 -19.10 12.13
N ALA A 116 2.49 -17.83 12.16
CA ALA A 116 3.15 -17.23 13.32
C ALA A 116 2.24 -17.20 14.55
N GLY A 117 0.96 -16.83 14.39
CA GLY A 117 -0.02 -16.81 15.46
C GLY A 117 -0.24 -18.17 16.09
N VAL A 118 -0.36 -19.22 15.28
CA VAL A 118 -0.44 -20.61 15.78
C VAL A 118 0.82 -20.98 16.55
N SER A 119 2.00 -20.71 16.00
CA SER A 119 3.29 -21.01 16.64
C SER A 119 3.45 -20.29 17.98
N ILE A 120 3.09 -19.00 18.05
CA ILE A 120 3.12 -18.21 19.28
C ILE A 120 2.11 -18.76 20.30
N GLY A 121 0.90 -19.13 19.87
CA GLY A 121 -0.12 -19.72 20.74
C GLY A 121 0.33 -21.05 21.36
N LEU A 122 0.97 -21.91 20.56
CA LEU A 122 1.53 -23.18 21.05
C LEU A 122 2.69 -22.96 22.02
N ALA A 123 3.52 -21.94 21.80
CA ALA A 123 4.62 -21.60 22.71
C ALA A 123 4.13 -21.07 24.08
N LEU A 124 2.92 -20.50 24.15
CA LEU A 124 2.30 -19.99 25.37
C LEU A 124 1.49 -21.04 26.15
N GLN A 125 1.31 -22.25 25.60
CA GLN A 125 0.60 -23.34 26.27
C GLN A 125 1.46 -24.08 27.32
N GLY A 126 2.76 -23.80 27.35
CA GLY A 126 3.72 -24.38 28.30
C GLY A 126 3.70 -23.74 29.69
#